data_AF-A0A2H6N641-F1
#
_entry.id   AF-A0A2H6N641-F1
#
_cell.length_a   1.000
_cell.length_b   1.000
_cell.length_c   1.000
_cell.angle_alpha   90.00
_cell.angle_beta   90.00
_cell.angle_gamma   90.00
#
_symmetry.space_group_name_H-M   'P 1'
#
loop_
_entity.id
_entity.type
_entity.pdbx_description
1 polymer ?
#
loop_
_entity_poly.entity_id
_entity_poly.type
_entity_poly.pdbx_seq_one_letter_code
_entity_poly.pdbx_strand_id
1 'polypeptide(L)'
;KSFTKTYLRATKAAKCSHFSALVASADNCPAVLFRMTRSLLDTEAREDPLQGMAEEFSCYLQDKIVRIQEGLDSSWVVPDGLPGAHPVTIWEEFDPVTPESVDSLLGKFSTATCLLDPCPSWLVLATREVTCS
;
A
#
# COMPACT_ATOMS: atom_id res chain seq x y z
N LYS A 1 -0.72 10.57 -23.98
CA LYS A 1 0.57 9.87 -24.25
C LYS A 1 1.67 10.49 -23.37
N SER A 2 2.26 9.89 -22.35
CA SER A 2 2.08 8.60 -21.67
C SER A 2 2.70 8.76 -20.28
N PHE A 3 1.88 9.02 -19.27
CA PHE A 3 2.30 9.16 -17.87
C PHE A 3 3.09 7.94 -17.39
N THR A 4 2.76 6.75 -17.91
CA THR A 4 3.52 5.51 -17.75
C THR A 4 4.97 5.63 -18.22
N LYS A 5 5.23 6.27 -19.38
CA LYS A 5 6.61 6.50 -19.86
C LYS A 5 7.37 7.47 -18.96
N THR A 6 6.70 8.50 -18.44
CA THR A 6 7.30 9.45 -17.49
C THR A 6 7.64 8.76 -16.18
N TYR A 7 6.72 7.97 -15.63
CA TYR A 7 6.93 7.16 -14.43
C TYR A 7 8.09 6.19 -14.63
N LEU A 8 8.08 5.39 -15.70
CA LEU A 8 9.14 4.44 -15.99
C LEU A 8 10.51 5.13 -16.09
N ARG A 9 10.57 6.34 -16.66
CA ARG A 9 11.79 7.14 -16.74
C ARG A 9 12.24 7.61 -15.35
N ALA A 10 11.32 8.10 -14.51
CA ALA A 10 11.62 8.53 -13.15
C ALA A 10 12.11 7.37 -12.29
N THR A 11 11.44 6.22 -12.34
CA THR A 11 11.85 5.00 -11.62
C THR A 11 13.21 4.51 -12.10
N LYS A 12 13.47 4.53 -13.41
CA LYS A 12 14.78 4.20 -13.97
C LYS A 12 15.86 5.16 -13.46
N ALA A 13 15.60 6.46 -13.49
CA ALA A 13 16.56 7.48 -13.03
C ALA A 13 16.87 7.34 -11.53
N ALA A 14 15.85 7.12 -10.70
CA ALA A 14 16.02 6.90 -9.26
C ALA A 14 16.84 5.63 -8.97
N LYS A 15 16.53 4.52 -9.64
CA LYS A 15 17.32 3.27 -9.53
C LYS A 15 18.78 3.48 -9.94
N CYS A 16 19.02 4.12 -11.09
CA CYS A 16 20.36 4.44 -11.54
C CYS A 16 21.11 5.30 -10.53
N SER A 17 20.50 6.37 -10.01
CA SER A 17 21.11 7.24 -9.00
C SER A 17 21.50 6.49 -7.74
N HIS A 18 20.62 5.61 -7.24
CA HIS A 18 20.87 4.81 -6.05
C HIS A 18 22.06 3.86 -6.24
N PHE A 19 22.10 3.10 -7.33
CA PHE A 19 23.20 2.16 -7.58
C PHE A 19 24.50 2.87 -7.93
N SER A 20 24.47 4.00 -8.64
CA SER A 20 25.66 4.82 -8.87
C SER A 20 26.25 5.35 -7.57
N ALA A 21 25.41 5.81 -6.62
CA ALA A 21 25.87 6.24 -5.30
C ALA A 21 26.46 5.08 -4.50
N LEU A 22 25.81 3.91 -4.51
CA LEU A 22 26.34 2.71 -3.84
C LEU A 22 27.68 2.27 -4.44
N VAL A 23 27.82 2.25 -5.77
CA VAL A 23 29.07 1.92 -6.46
C VAL A 23 30.18 2.92 -6.10
N ALA A 24 29.86 4.22 -6.06
CA ALA A 24 30.80 5.24 -5.65
C ALA A 24 31.24 5.07 -4.18
N SER A 25 30.32 4.68 -3.28
CA SER A 25 30.63 4.42 -1.87
C SER A 25 31.42 3.13 -1.60
N ALA A 26 31.58 2.27 -2.60
CA ALA A 26 32.32 1.03 -2.44
C ALA A 26 33.85 1.23 -2.41
N ASP A 27 34.36 2.46 -2.63
CA ASP A 27 35.77 2.86 -2.47
C ASP A 27 36.79 1.86 -3.06
N ASN A 28 36.55 1.42 -4.31
CA ASN A 28 37.36 0.41 -5.01
C ASN A 28 37.46 -0.96 -4.33
N CYS A 29 36.53 -1.32 -3.43
CA CYS A 29 36.47 -2.64 -2.82
C CYS A 29 35.76 -3.64 -3.76
N PRO A 30 36.49 -4.54 -4.43
CA PRO A 30 35.88 -5.42 -5.44
C PRO A 30 34.84 -6.36 -4.82
N ALA A 31 35.08 -6.81 -3.58
CA ALA A 31 34.17 -7.69 -2.85
C ALA A 31 32.78 -7.07 -2.62
N VAL A 32 32.72 -5.76 -2.37
CA VAL A 32 31.45 -5.02 -2.21
C VAL A 32 30.72 -4.94 -3.56
N LEU A 33 31.45 -4.60 -4.63
CA LEU A 33 30.90 -4.53 -5.98
C LEU A 33 30.38 -5.89 -6.47
N PHE A 34 31.09 -6.98 -6.22
CA PHE A 34 30.65 -8.34 -6.58
C PHE A 34 29.39 -8.75 -5.81
N ARG A 35 29.31 -8.45 -4.51
CA ARG A 35 28.12 -8.73 -3.70
C ARG A 35 26.91 -7.94 -4.18
N MET A 36 27.09 -6.66 -4.50
CA MET A 36 26.04 -5.82 -5.05
C MET A 36 25.58 -6.30 -6.42
N THR A 37 26.51 -6.61 -7.32
CA THR A 37 26.19 -7.10 -8.68
C THR A 37 25.44 -8.42 -8.61
N ARG A 38 25.87 -9.32 -7.72
CA ARG A 38 25.14 -10.56 -7.45
C ARG A 38 23.72 -10.27 -6.93
N SER A 39 23.55 -9.37 -5.97
CA SER A 39 22.22 -8.99 -5.46
C SER A 39 21.29 -8.37 -6.51
N LEU A 40 21.84 -7.78 -7.59
CA LEU A 40 21.04 -7.20 -8.68
C LEU A 40 20.63 -8.23 -9.74
N LEU A 41 21.47 -9.24 -9.95
CA LEU A 41 21.23 -10.30 -10.93
C LEU A 41 20.40 -11.43 -10.33
N ASP A 42 20.52 -11.65 -9.02
CA ASP A 42 19.88 -12.75 -8.31
C ASP A 42 18.53 -12.32 -7.72
N THR A 43 17.57 -12.04 -8.60
CA THR A 43 16.21 -11.62 -8.23
C THR A 43 15.46 -12.71 -7.45
N GLU A 44 15.83 -13.97 -7.66
CA GLU A 44 15.21 -15.17 -7.05
C GLU A 44 15.80 -15.50 -5.66
N ALA A 45 17.04 -15.10 -5.37
CA ALA A 45 17.68 -15.36 -4.07
C ALA A 45 17.47 -14.24 -3.04
N ARG A 46 16.79 -13.16 -3.43
CA ARG A 46 16.44 -12.08 -2.53
C ARG A 46 15.22 -12.54 -1.73
N GLU A 47 15.40 -12.82 -0.45
CA GLU A 47 14.27 -12.94 0.48
C GLU A 47 13.40 -11.70 0.27
N ASP A 48 12.14 -11.91 -0.09
CA ASP A 48 11.21 -10.81 -0.29
C ASP A 48 11.10 -10.11 1.07
N PRO A 49 11.46 -8.82 1.19
CA PRO A 49 11.36 -8.10 2.46
C PRO A 49 9.93 -8.06 3.01
N LEU A 50 8.94 -8.33 2.16
CA LEU A 50 7.52 -8.40 2.48
C LEU A 50 7.06 -9.83 2.79
N GLN A 51 7.94 -10.82 2.67
CA GLN A 51 7.62 -12.22 2.93
C GLN A 51 7.24 -12.40 4.40
N GLY A 52 6.05 -12.95 4.64
CA GLY A 52 5.54 -13.13 6.00
C GLY A 52 4.88 -11.88 6.60
N MET A 53 5.03 -10.70 6.00
CA MET A 53 4.43 -9.48 6.54
C MET A 53 2.90 -9.49 6.44
N ALA A 54 2.32 -10.13 5.42
CA ALA A 54 0.88 -10.24 5.29
C ALA A 54 0.29 -11.12 6.40
N GLU A 55 0.98 -12.21 6.73
CA GLU A 55 0.65 -13.10 7.83
C GLU A 55 0.81 -12.38 9.18
N GLU A 56 1.93 -11.68 9.39
CA GLU A 56 2.16 -10.89 10.60
C GLU A 56 1.11 -9.79 10.78
N PHE A 57 0.76 -9.09 9.70
CA PHE A 57 -0.30 -8.09 9.70
C PHE A 57 -1.67 -8.71 10.01
N SER A 58 -1.95 -9.91 9.47
CA SER A 58 -3.18 -10.65 9.74
C SER A 58 -3.28 -11.04 11.22
N CYS A 59 -2.20 -11.57 11.81
CA CYS A 59 -2.12 -11.85 13.24
C CYS A 59 -2.34 -10.60 14.09
N TYR A 60 -1.63 -9.51 13.76
CA TYR A 60 -1.78 -8.23 14.47
C TYR A 60 -3.22 -7.70 14.41
N LEU A 61 -3.88 -7.82 13.26
CA LEU A 61 -5.25 -7.34 13.08
C LEU A 61 -6.23 -8.18 13.91
N GLN A 62 -6.08 -9.51 13.93
CA GLN A 62 -6.88 -10.40 14.76
C GLN A 62 -6.74 -10.07 16.25
N ASP A 63 -5.49 -9.94 16.72
CA ASP A 63 -5.17 -9.51 18.08
C ASP A 63 -5.82 -8.17 18.44
N LYS A 64 -5.77 -7.21 17.53
CA LYS A 64 -6.34 -5.88 17.72
C LYS A 64 -7.87 -5.94 17.81
N ILE A 65 -8.54 -6.78 17.00
CA ILE A 65 -9.99 -6.98 17.07
C ILE A 65 -10.38 -7.54 18.44
N VAL A 66 -9.68 -8.58 18.90
CA VAL A 66 -9.93 -9.18 20.23
C VAL A 66 -9.78 -8.14 21.34
N ARG A 67 -8.68 -7.38 21.36
CA ARG A 67 -8.48 -6.32 22.37
C ARG A 67 -9.57 -5.24 22.35
N ILE A 68 -10.09 -4.90 21.17
CA ILE A 68 -11.19 -3.95 21.05
C ILE A 68 -12.46 -4.56 21.65
N GLN A 69 -12.78 -5.81 21.32
CA GLN A 69 -13.95 -6.52 21.85
C GLN A 69 -13.89 -6.63 23.38
N GLU A 70 -12.76 -7.08 23.94
CA GLU A 70 -12.54 -7.19 25.38
C GLU A 70 -12.65 -5.83 26.09
N GLY A 71 -12.14 -4.76 25.46
CA GLY A 71 -12.23 -3.40 25.97
C GLY A 71 -13.65 -2.83 25.94
N LEU A 72 -14.46 -3.22 24.95
CA LEU A 72 -15.88 -2.89 24.88
C LEU A 72 -16.67 -3.65 25.96
N ASP A 73 -16.45 -4.95 26.10
CA ASP A 73 -17.15 -5.78 27.10
C ASP A 73 -16.82 -5.38 28.55
N SER A 74 -15.66 -4.76 28.80
CA SER A 74 -15.22 -4.34 30.13
C SER A 74 -15.82 -3.03 30.64
N SER A 75 -16.47 -2.21 29.80
CA SER A 75 -17.09 -0.94 30.28
C SER A 75 -18.40 -0.55 29.62
N TRP A 76 -18.88 -1.31 28.63
CA TRP A 76 -20.10 -0.99 27.91
C TRP A 76 -21.34 -1.46 28.68
N VAL A 77 -21.64 -0.76 29.78
CA VAL A 77 -23.00 -0.77 30.32
C VAL A 77 -23.84 0.11 29.39
N VAL A 78 -24.56 -0.51 28.46
CA VAL A 78 -25.66 0.14 27.74
C VAL A 78 -26.63 0.64 28.81
N PRO A 79 -26.91 1.96 28.92
CA PRO A 79 -28.00 2.42 29.75
C PRO A 79 -29.29 1.78 29.20
N ASP A 80 -29.88 0.90 30.00
CA ASP A 80 -31.18 0.29 29.73
C ASP A 80 -32.22 1.42 29.72
N GLY A 81 -32.54 1.93 28.52
CA GLY A 81 -33.50 3.02 28.36
C GLY A 81 -33.28 4.03 27.24
N LEU A 82 -32.34 3.87 26.31
CA LEU A 82 -32.41 4.65 25.06
C LEU A 82 -33.36 3.95 24.07
N PRO A 83 -34.47 4.60 23.63
CA PRO A 83 -35.30 4.10 22.53
C PRO A 83 -34.50 4.25 21.23
N GLY A 84 -33.65 3.29 20.95
CA GLY A 84 -32.68 3.37 19.85
C GLY A 84 -31.58 2.33 19.98
N ALA A 85 -31.95 1.10 20.36
CA ALA A 85 -31.05 -0.04 20.15
C ALA A 85 -30.75 -0.09 18.64
N HIS A 86 -29.59 0.39 18.24
CA HIS A 86 -29.12 0.20 16.88
C HIS A 86 -29.00 -1.32 16.69
N PRO A 87 -29.75 -1.92 15.75
CA PRO A 87 -29.61 -3.33 15.47
C PRO A 87 -28.15 -3.60 15.16
N VAL A 88 -27.61 -4.70 15.72
CA VAL A 88 -26.36 -5.28 15.24
C VAL A 88 -26.50 -5.36 13.73
N THR A 89 -25.80 -4.49 13.01
CA THR A 89 -25.93 -4.40 11.56
C THR A 89 -25.13 -5.57 11.03
N ILE A 90 -25.80 -6.71 10.86
CA ILE A 90 -25.22 -7.84 10.17
C ILE A 90 -25.22 -7.47 8.69
N TRP A 91 -24.03 -7.22 8.16
CA TRP A 91 -23.82 -6.90 6.76
C TRP A 91 -23.93 -8.20 5.96
N GLU A 92 -25.17 -8.66 5.74
CA GLU A 92 -25.45 -9.87 4.96
C GLU A 92 -25.09 -9.70 3.48
N GLU A 93 -25.14 -8.46 2.97
CA GLU A 93 -24.85 -8.13 1.58
C GLU A 93 -24.18 -6.75 1.48
N PHE A 94 -23.26 -6.61 0.52
CA PHE A 94 -22.66 -5.33 0.17
C PHE A 94 -23.45 -4.71 -0.97
N ASP A 95 -23.70 -3.40 -0.87
CA ASP A 95 -24.28 -2.67 -1.98
C ASP A 95 -23.38 -2.77 -3.22
N PRO A 96 -23.93 -3.10 -4.40
CA PRO A 96 -23.17 -3.14 -5.62
C PRO A 96 -22.60 -1.75 -5.92
N VAL A 97 -21.28 -1.69 -6.00
CA VAL A 97 -20.54 -0.48 -6.31
C VAL A 97 -20.69 -0.19 -7.81
N THR A 98 -21.25 0.98 -8.15
CA THR A 98 -21.30 1.43 -9.54
C THR A 98 -19.98 2.10 -9.94
N PRO A 99 -19.61 2.08 -11.23
CA PRO A 99 -18.43 2.80 -11.71
C PRO A 99 -18.41 4.29 -11.31
N GLU A 100 -19.58 4.93 -11.29
CA GLU A 100 -19.74 6.34 -10.93
C GLU A 100 -19.47 6.60 -9.44
N SER A 101 -19.81 5.65 -8.57
CA SER A 101 -19.55 5.77 -7.13
C SER A 101 -18.05 5.63 -6.83
N VAL A 102 -17.35 4.74 -7.54
CA VAL A 102 -15.89 4.63 -7.50
C VAL A 102 -15.25 5.93 -7.98
N ASP A 103 -15.71 6.46 -9.11
CA ASP A 103 -15.18 7.69 -9.69
C ASP A 103 -15.36 8.91 -8.77
N SER A 104 -16.50 8.99 -8.09
CA SER A 104 -16.80 10.04 -7.11
C SER A 104 -15.89 9.93 -5.87
N LEU A 105 -15.66 8.71 -5.38
CA LEU A 105 -14.73 8.43 -4.28
C LEU A 105 -13.29 8.78 -4.66
N LEU A 106 -12.83 8.33 -5.83
CA LEU A 106 -11.49 8.59 -6.33
C LEU A 106 -11.24 10.08 -6.56
N GLY A 107 -12.25 10.82 -7.02
CA GLY A 107 -12.19 12.28 -7.20
C GLY A 107 -12.09 13.07 -5.88
N LYS A 108 -12.44 12.47 -4.74
CA LYS A 108 -12.36 13.09 -3.41
C LYS A 108 -11.02 12.87 -2.72
N PHE A 109 -10.19 11.93 -3.19
CA PHE A 109 -8.87 11.73 -2.61
C PHE A 109 -7.91 12.85 -3.03
N SER A 110 -7.16 13.37 -2.06
CA SER A 110 -6.02 14.23 -2.36
C SER A 110 -4.97 13.43 -3.13
N THR A 111 -4.29 14.05 -4.10
CA THR A 111 -3.12 13.50 -4.82
C THR A 111 -1.88 13.30 -3.94
N ALA A 112 -2.02 13.35 -2.62
CA ALA A 112 -0.94 13.09 -1.69
C ALA A 112 -0.56 11.61 -1.76
N THR A 113 0.60 11.34 -2.37
CA THR A 113 1.21 10.02 -2.39
C THR A 113 2.01 9.82 -1.10
N CYS A 114 1.79 8.71 -0.41
CA CYS A 114 2.77 8.22 0.56
C CYS A 114 4.07 7.90 -0.19
N LEU A 115 5.23 8.14 0.43
CA LEU A 115 6.54 7.82 -0.17
C LEU A 115 6.72 6.31 -0.42
N LEU A 116 5.89 5.49 0.24
CA LEU A 116 5.84 4.03 0.12
C LEU A 116 4.73 3.53 -0.79
N ASP A 117 3.99 4.42 -1.46
CA ASP A 117 2.87 4.02 -2.31
C ASP A 117 3.42 3.35 -3.60
N PRO A 118 3.20 2.04 -3.82
CA PRO A 118 3.80 1.31 -4.94
C PRO A 118 3.28 1.77 -6.31
N CYS A 119 2.13 2.46 -6.32
CA CYS A 119 1.56 3.12 -7.47
C CYS A 119 1.20 4.57 -7.10
N PRO A 120 1.89 5.58 -7.64
CA PRO A 120 1.57 6.97 -7.34
C PRO A 120 0.14 7.30 -7.79
N SER A 121 -0.67 7.86 -6.90
CA SER A 121 -2.06 8.25 -7.19
C SER A 121 -2.20 9.16 -8.43
N TRP A 122 -1.21 10.03 -8.70
CA TRP A 122 -1.18 10.84 -9.92
C TRP A 122 -1.10 9.99 -11.22
N LEU A 123 -0.44 8.83 -11.19
CA LEU A 123 -0.32 7.94 -12.33
C LEU A 123 -1.66 7.27 -12.64
N VAL A 124 -2.37 6.84 -11.59
CA VAL A 124 -3.71 6.24 -11.69
C VAL A 124 -4.71 7.24 -12.27
N LEU A 125 -4.73 8.46 -11.74
CA LEU A 125 -5.60 9.55 -12.24
C LEU A 125 -5.29 9.89 -13.69
N ALA A 126 -4.01 9.95 -14.07
CA ALA A 126 -3.61 10.34 -15.41
C ALA A 126 -3.82 9.23 -16.47
N THR A 127 -3.98 7.97 -16.07
CA THR A 127 -4.41 6.88 -16.95
C THR A 127 -5.92 6.86 -17.22
N ARG A 128 -6.73 7.50 -16.36
CA ARG A 128 -8.20 7.60 -16.51
C ARG A 128 -8.62 8.52 -17.67
N GLU A 129 -7.87 9.59 -17.94
CA GLU A 129 -8.16 10.51 -19.07
C GLU A 129 -8.03 9.85 -20.45
N VAL A 130 -7.44 8.65 -20.53
CA VAL A 130 -7.19 7.94 -21.79
C VAL A 130 -8.28 6.93 -22.13
N THR A 131 -9.09 6.50 -21.16
CA THR A 131 -10.17 5.50 -21.36
C THR A 131 -11.51 6.09 -21.78
N CYS A 132 -11.63 7.43 -21.84
CA CYS A 132 -12.84 8.14 -22.28
C CYS A 132 -12.67 8.84 -23.64
N SER A 133 -11.99 8.20 -24.60
CA SER A 133 -11.87 8.67 -25.99
C SER A 133 -12.24 7.57 -26.97
#